data_AF-A0A822CP53-F1
#
_entry.id   AF-A0A822CP53-F1
#
_cell.length_a   1.000
_cell.length_b   1.000
_cell.length_c   1.000
_cell.angle_alpha   90.00
_cell.angle_beta   90.00
_cell.angle_gamma   90.00
#
_symmetry.space_group_name_H-M   'P 1'
#
loop_
_entity.id
_entity.type
_entity.pdbx_description
1 polymer ?
#
loop_
_entity_poly.entity_id
_entity_poly.type
_entity_poly.pdbx_seq_one_letter_code
_entity_poly.pdbx_strand_id
1 'polypeptide(L)' 'VPAKNLLGKEGEGYKYSISMLNEGRIGIGAQMVGICQGTFDKTIPYTKERKQFGQRIFDFQ' A
#
# COMPACT_ATOMS: atom_id res chain seq x y z
N VAL A 1 -16.69 -12.27 -27.66
CA VAL A 1 -16.03 -13.18 -26.68
C VAL A 1 -16.82 -14.49 -26.66
N PRO A 2 -16.20 -15.68 -26.69
CA PRO A 2 -16.93 -16.95 -26.62
C PRO A 2 -17.80 -17.05 -25.35
N ALA A 3 -19.01 -17.61 -25.47
CA ALA A 3 -19.95 -17.72 -24.33
C ALA A 3 -19.36 -18.48 -23.13
N LYS A 4 -18.49 -19.46 -23.39
CA LYS A 4 -17.75 -20.22 -22.37
C LYS A 4 -16.79 -19.39 -21.50
N ASN A 5 -16.50 -18.14 -21.88
CA ASN A 5 -15.65 -17.24 -21.10
C ASN A 5 -16.46 -16.36 -20.13
N LEU A 6 -17.79 -16.52 -20.07
CA LEU A 6 -18.61 -15.83 -19.08
C LEU A 6 -18.20 -16.28 -17.68
N LEU A 7 -17.77 -15.32 -16.85
CA LEU A 7 -17.46 -15.56 -15.45
C LEU A 7 -18.72 -15.35 -14.61
N GLY A 8 -19.18 -16.40 -13.94
CA GLY A 8 -20.41 -16.37 -13.15
C GLY A 8 -21.66 -16.33 -14.04
N LYS A 9 -22.66 -15.55 -13.64
CA LYS A 9 -23.95 -15.44 -14.34
C LYS A 9 -24.11 -14.11 -15.07
N GLU A 10 -24.81 -14.16 -16.20
CA GLU A 10 -25.19 -12.96 -16.95
C GLU A 10 -26.03 -12.03 -16.07
N GLY A 11 -25.71 -10.72 -16.11
CA GLY A 11 -26.36 -9.70 -15.28
C GLY A 11 -25.80 -9.56 -13.85
N GLU A 12 -24.97 -10.48 -13.35
CA GLU A 12 -24.45 -10.43 -11.97
C GLU A 12 -23.07 -9.75 -11.84
N GLY A 13 -22.52 -9.19 -12.91
CA GLY A 13 -21.14 -8.64 -12.94
C GLY A 13 -20.84 -7.64 -11.83
N TYR A 14 -21.76 -6.70 -11.56
CA TYR A 14 -21.59 -5.70 -10.50
C TYR A 14 -21.39 -6.33 -9.12
N LYS A 15 -22.15 -7.38 -8.80
CA LYS A 15 -22.07 -8.09 -7.52
C LYS A 15 -20.70 -8.73 -7.33
N TYR A 16 -20.15 -9.36 -8.38
CA TYR A 16 -18.82 -9.96 -8.31
C TYR A 16 -17.73 -8.89 -8.20
N SER A 17 -17.82 -7.82 -8.98
CA SER A 17 -16.84 -6.73 -8.95
C SER A 17 -16.78 -6.03 -7.59
N ILE A 18 -17.92 -5.71 -6.97
CA ILE A 18 -17.93 -5.01 -5.69
C ILE A 18 -17.43 -5.90 -4.54
N SER A 19 -17.70 -7.21 -4.59
CA SER A 19 -17.17 -8.18 -3.62
C SER A 19 -15.64 -8.22 -3.67
N MET A 20 -15.07 -8.36 -4.87
CA MET A 20 -13.62 -8.35 -5.05
C MET A 20 -12.99 -7.01 -4.66
N LEU A 21 -13.66 -5.89 -4.94
CA LEU A 21 -13.16 -4.57 -4.54
C LEU A 21 -13.09 -4.43 -3.01
N ASN A 22 -14.07 -4.98 -2.27
CA ASN A 22 -14.05 -4.94 -0.81
C ASN A 22 -12.88 -5.71 -0.22
N GLU A 23 -12.56 -6.89 -0.77
CA GLU A 23 -11.37 -7.65 -0.38
C GLU A 23 -10.08 -6.94 -0.77
N GLY A 24 -10.03 -6.33 -1.96
CA GLY A 24 -8.87 -5.57 -2.43
C GLY A 24 -8.52 -4.37 -1.53
N ARG A 25 -9.53 -3.69 -0.95
CA ARG A 25 -9.31 -2.53 -0.07
C ARG A 25 -8.49 -2.85 1.17
N ILE A 26 -8.81 -3.96 1.85
CA ILE A 26 -8.04 -4.37 3.02
C ILE A 26 -6.63 -4.81 2.64
N GLY A 27 -6.47 -5.46 1.47
CA GLY A 27 -5.17 -5.81 0.91
C GLY A 27 -4.29 -4.58 0.67
N ILE A 28 -4.83 -3.51 0.08
CA ILE A 28 -4.11 -2.25 -0.11
C ILE A 28 -3.74 -1.63 1.24
N GLY A 29 -4.67 -1.60 2.21
CA GLY A 29 -4.39 -1.09 3.54
C GLY A 29 -3.20 -1.79 4.21
N ALA A 30 -3.19 -3.13 4.18
CA ALA A 30 -2.09 -3.93 4.71
C ALA A 30 -0.76 -3.65 4.00
N GLN A 31 -0.76 -3.53 2.67
CA GLN A 31 0.43 -3.17 1.90
C GLN A 31 0.98 -1.80 2.29
N MET A 32 0.11 -0.79 2.45
CA MET A 32 0.54 0.55 2.84
C MET A 32 1.19 0.58 4.22
N VAL A 33 0.68 -0.19 5.17
CA VAL A 33 1.31 -0.31 6.50
C VAL A 33 2.73 -0.85 6.39
N GLY A 34 2.94 -1.90 5.60
CA GLY A 34 4.29 -2.45 5.36
C GLY A 34 5.24 -1.46 4.71
N ILE A 35 4.76 -0.69 3.72
CA ILE A 35 5.55 0.35 3.06
C ILE A 35 5.93 1.45 4.06
N CYS A 36 4.97 1.95 4.84
CA CYS A 36 5.22 2.98 5.84
C CYS A 36 6.26 2.52 6.87
N GLN A 37 6.17 1.28 7.35
CA GLN A 37 7.17 0.71 8.26
C GLN A 37 8.55 0.66 7.59
N GLY A 38 8.64 0.16 6.36
CA GLY A 38 9.90 0.10 5.62
C GLY A 38 10.51 1.48 5.38
N THR A 39 9.69 2.48 5.05
CA THR A 39 10.14 3.88 4.94
C THR A 39 10.69 4.37 6.27
N PHE A 40 9.95 4.16 7.37
CA PHE A 40 10.37 4.60 8.70
C PHE A 40 11.70 3.95 9.13
N ASP A 41 11.83 2.64 8.94
CA ASP A 41 13.03 1.87 9.28
C ASP A 41 14.27 2.33 8.52
N LYS A 42 14.11 2.90 7.32
CA LYS A 42 15.22 3.45 6.53
C LYS A 42 15.48 4.92 6.83
N THR A 43 14.43 5.71 7.03
CA THR A 43 14.55 7.15 7.26
C THR A 43 15.16 7.47 8.62
N ILE A 44 14.72 6.80 9.70
CA ILE A 44 15.18 7.13 11.05
C ILE A 44 16.70 6.92 11.22
N PRO A 45 17.30 5.78 10.84
CA PRO A 45 18.76 5.62 10.92
C PRO A 45 19.50 6.68 10.12
N TYR A 46 19.07 6.95 8.88
CA TYR A 46 19.71 7.95 8.03
C TYR A 46 19.71 9.34 8.70
N THR A 47 18.59 9.75 9.28
CA THR A 47 18.50 11.05 9.95
C THR A 47 19.42 11.16 11.17
N LYS A 48 19.67 10.05 11.87
CA LYS A 48 20.58 9.97 13.02
C LYS A 48 22.06 9.90 12.62
N GLU A 49 22.37 9.61 11.36
CA GLU A 49 23.76 9.54 10.85
C GLU A 49 24.15 10.81 10.08
N ARG A 50 23.23 11.33 9.25
CA ARG A 50 23.48 12.48 8.39
C ARG A 50 23.67 13.76 9.20
N LYS A 51 24.81 14.43 9.00
CA LYS A 51 25.11 15.75 9.59
C LYS A 51 25.03 16.88 8.56
N GLN A 52 24.49 18.01 8.97
CA GLN A 52 24.49 19.27 8.22
C GLN A 52 24.34 20.45 9.19
N PHE A 53 24.87 21.62 8.82
CA PHE A 53 24.88 22.81 9.70
C PHE A 53 25.45 22.54 11.10
N GLY A 54 26.47 21.69 11.19
CA GLY A 54 27.19 21.40 12.44
C GLY A 54 26.56 20.35 13.37
N GLN A 55 25.35 19.84 13.09
CA GLN A 55 24.69 18.80 13.90
C GLN A 55 24.03 17.71 13.04
N ARG A 56 23.48 16.66 13.66
CA ARG A 56 22.71 15.65 12.90
C ARG A 56 21.40 16.26 12.44
N ILE A 57 20.91 15.84 11.28
CA ILE A 57 19.64 16.34 10.78
C ILE A 57 18.45 15.92 11.65
N PHE A 58 18.61 14.86 12.46
CA PHE A 58 17.63 14.45 13.47
C PHE A 58 17.46 15.47 14.62
N ASP A 59 18.46 16.31 14.90
CA ASP A 59 18.48 17.19 16.08
C ASP A 59 17.90 18.60 15.79
N PHE A 60 17.18 18.81 14.67
CA PHE A 60 16.62 20.12 14.28
C PHE A 60 15.23 20.45 14.87
N GLN A 61 14.64 19.56 15.68
CA GLN A 61 13.35 19.75 16.37
C GLN A 61 13.54 19.51 17.87
#